data_AF-A0A0D6QEJ4-F1
#
_entry.id   AF-A0A0D6QEJ4-F1
#
_cell.length_a   1.000
_cell.length_b   1.000
_cell.length_c   1.000
_cell.angle_alpha   90.00
_cell.angle_beta   90.00
_cell.angle_gamma   90.00
#
_symmetry.space_group_name_H-M   'P 1'
#
loop_
_entity.id
_entity.type
_entity.pdbx_description
1 polymer ?
#
loop_
_entity_poly.entity_id
_entity_poly.type
_entity_poly.pdbx_seq_one_letter_code
_entity_poly.pdbx_strand_id
1 'polypeptide(L)'
;MPGMADLPRLAEIVEARKSVERLQSFDASTLTRAGELGSLNFQDVVAPAQRLINLVSLISLDAIDDLPIAHANAVRSQADSIFSYFDQILKFTLEVGSPKQARDQFVAQVRTAYDHAWTALNPVIAYSLRRSSDFDRLEREARATIQSMKDRVAELEAEMAKRKADADETLKEIRKVAGEHGVSQQAIYFKDEAEAHDKLATTWLNRTVGLTIVLLGYAVSTFFIHKIPWLAPQGVYETAQLAVSKALVFVTIAFLLVLAARNYTAHRHNAVVNKHRQNGLVTYGALVKAASAGANSDIILTKAAECIFDSQSTGFAKGDGVDSGGMSMINVGVPALKMTGPTS
;
A
#
# COMPACT_ATOMS: atom_id res chain seq x y z
N MET A 1 -32.99 49.34 45.17
CA MET A 1 -34.13 48.41 45.35
C MET A 1 -35.05 48.58 44.14
N PRO A 2 -34.91 47.75 43.09
CA PRO A 2 -35.90 47.69 42.01
C PRO A 2 -37.20 47.17 42.63
N GLY A 3 -38.24 47.99 42.56
CA GLY A 3 -39.45 47.84 43.37
C GLY A 3 -40.30 46.63 43.02
N MET A 4 -41.11 46.21 43.99
CA MET A 4 -42.13 45.15 43.90
C MET A 4 -43.16 45.32 42.76
N ALA A 5 -43.05 46.37 41.94
CA ALA A 5 -43.90 46.65 40.78
C ALA A 5 -43.55 45.84 39.52
N ASP A 6 -42.33 45.29 39.40
CA ASP A 6 -41.88 44.52 38.21
C ASP A 6 -42.07 42.99 38.37
N LEU A 7 -42.44 42.54 39.58
CA LEU A 7 -42.70 41.12 39.89
C LEU A 7 -43.81 40.49 39.03
N PRO A 8 -44.96 41.17 38.77
CA PRO A 8 -46.00 40.62 37.91
C PRO A 8 -45.55 40.44 36.46
N ARG A 9 -44.72 41.36 35.95
CA ARG A 9 -44.16 41.27 34.60
C ARG A 9 -43.22 40.08 34.46
N LEU A 10 -42.28 39.94 35.39
CA LEU A 10 -41.31 38.84 35.38
C LEU A 10 -42.00 37.47 35.45
N ALA A 11 -43.07 37.35 36.24
CA ALA A 11 -43.87 36.13 36.31
C ALA A 11 -44.47 35.75 34.95
N GLU A 12 -45.09 36.69 34.23
CA GLU A 12 -45.69 36.42 32.91
C GLU A 12 -44.66 36.06 31.84
N ILE A 13 -43.49 36.71 31.84
CA ILE A 13 -42.37 36.39 30.94
C ILE A 13 -41.84 34.97 31.19
N VAL A 14 -41.65 34.60 32.46
CA VAL A 14 -41.17 33.27 32.84
C VAL A 14 -42.15 32.18 32.41
N GLU A 15 -43.44 32.41 32.58
CA GLU A 15 -44.45 31.45 32.13
C GLU A 15 -44.50 31.34 30.60
N ALA A 16 -44.37 32.45 29.86
CA ALA A 16 -44.25 32.42 28.41
C ALA A 16 -43.03 31.61 27.94
N ARG A 17 -41.87 31.80 28.59
CA ARG A 17 -40.63 31.05 28.33
C ARG A 17 -40.83 29.55 28.54
N LYS A 18 -41.43 29.15 29.67
CA LYS A 18 -41.73 27.74 29.96
C LYS A 18 -42.66 27.11 28.93
N SER A 19 -43.72 27.82 28.51
CA SER A 19 -44.67 27.30 27.51
C SER A 19 -44.00 27.08 26.14
N VAL A 20 -43.10 27.99 25.73
CA VAL A 20 -42.31 27.85 24.50
C VAL A 20 -41.30 26.71 24.63
N GLU A 21 -40.51 26.66 25.70
CA GLU A 21 -39.52 25.62 25.95
C GLU A 21 -40.16 24.22 25.95
N ARG A 22 -41.31 24.06 26.61
CA ARG A 22 -42.07 22.80 26.64
C ARG A 22 -42.40 22.29 25.24
N LEU A 23 -42.77 23.17 24.31
CA LEU A 23 -43.05 22.80 22.93
C LEU A 23 -41.78 22.52 22.14
N GLN A 24 -40.73 23.31 22.34
CA GLN A 24 -39.44 23.11 21.65
C GLN A 24 -38.80 21.77 22.02
N SER A 25 -38.99 21.31 23.25
CA SER A 25 -38.54 19.99 23.73
C SER A 25 -39.51 18.84 23.44
N PHE A 26 -40.67 19.12 22.85
CA PHE A 26 -41.70 18.10 22.65
C PHE A 26 -41.35 17.20 21.46
N ASP A 27 -41.38 15.88 21.66
CA ASP A 27 -41.19 14.92 20.58
C ASP A 27 -42.53 14.58 19.90
N ALA A 28 -42.71 15.05 18.66
CA ALA A 28 -43.92 14.80 17.87
C ALA A 28 -44.18 13.31 17.61
N SER A 29 -43.15 12.46 17.67
CA SER A 29 -43.29 11.02 17.41
C SER A 29 -44.15 10.33 18.47
N THR A 30 -44.15 10.85 19.70
CA THR A 30 -44.95 10.35 20.83
C THR A 30 -46.45 10.41 20.58
N LEU A 31 -46.90 11.31 19.67
CA LEU A 31 -48.31 11.44 19.32
C LEU A 31 -48.85 10.24 18.55
N THR A 32 -47.99 9.48 17.85
CA THR A 32 -48.39 8.38 16.96
C THR A 32 -49.27 7.34 17.67
N ARG A 33 -48.86 6.92 18.87
CA ARG A 33 -49.55 5.90 19.71
C ARG A 33 -49.95 4.61 18.96
N ALA A 34 -49.11 4.16 18.02
CA ALA A 34 -49.40 3.00 17.16
C ALA A 34 -49.59 1.69 17.94
N GLY A 35 -48.84 1.50 19.03
CA GLY A 35 -48.94 0.30 19.86
C GLY A 35 -50.23 0.20 20.68
N GLU A 36 -50.84 1.34 21.04
CA GLU A 36 -52.04 1.38 21.91
C GLU A 36 -53.34 1.47 21.11
N LEU A 37 -53.31 2.16 19.97
CA LEU A 37 -54.51 2.51 19.20
C LEU A 37 -54.67 1.72 17.89
N GLY A 38 -53.68 0.91 17.51
CA GLY A 38 -53.74 0.06 16.33
C GLY A 38 -54.04 0.84 15.04
N SER A 39 -55.16 0.51 14.38
CA SER A 39 -55.58 1.15 13.13
C SER A 39 -56.17 2.56 13.29
N LEU A 40 -56.47 2.98 14.52
CA LEU A 40 -56.96 4.34 14.85
C LEU A 40 -55.85 5.24 15.43
N ASN A 41 -54.60 4.95 15.08
CA ASN A 41 -53.44 5.72 15.53
C ASN A 41 -53.39 7.14 14.92
N PHE A 42 -52.47 7.96 15.44
CA PHE A 42 -52.30 9.36 15.03
C PHE A 42 -51.03 9.59 14.20
N GLN A 43 -50.59 8.58 13.43
CA GLN A 43 -49.42 8.72 12.54
C GLN A 43 -49.53 9.94 11.62
N ASP A 44 -50.74 10.25 11.13
CA ASP A 44 -50.99 11.38 10.22
C ASP A 44 -50.83 12.78 10.88
N VAL A 45 -50.70 12.83 12.21
CA VAL A 45 -50.52 14.08 12.98
C VAL A 45 -49.05 14.44 13.14
N VAL A 46 -48.13 13.47 13.05
CA VAL A 46 -46.70 13.69 13.33
C VAL A 46 -46.13 14.82 12.47
N ALA A 47 -46.36 14.80 11.15
CA ALA A 47 -45.86 15.83 10.25
C ALA A 47 -46.48 17.23 10.52
N PRO A 48 -47.83 17.37 10.66
CA PRO A 48 -48.44 18.63 11.11
C PRO A 48 -47.92 19.15 12.47
N ALA A 49 -47.77 18.26 13.47
CA ALA A 49 -47.26 18.61 14.79
C ALA A 49 -45.80 19.08 14.73
N GLN A 50 -44.96 18.39 13.96
CA GLN A 50 -43.56 18.78 13.77
C GLN A 50 -43.43 20.17 13.13
N ARG A 51 -44.33 20.53 12.19
CA ARG A 51 -44.34 21.87 11.60
C ARG A 51 -44.65 22.96 12.64
N LEU A 52 -45.56 22.70 13.57
CA LEU A 52 -45.87 23.62 14.68
C LEU A 52 -44.69 23.77 15.64
N ILE A 53 -44.04 22.65 16.00
CA ILE A 53 -42.86 22.67 16.87
C ILE A 53 -41.73 23.46 16.20
N ASN A 54 -41.43 23.16 14.93
CA ASN A 54 -40.40 23.88 14.18
C ASN A 54 -40.67 25.38 14.11
N LEU A 55 -41.94 25.79 13.98
CA LEU A 55 -42.31 27.20 13.99
C LEU A 55 -42.01 27.88 15.33
N VAL A 56 -42.36 27.24 16.45
CA VAL A 56 -42.08 27.74 17.79
C VAL A 56 -40.58 27.70 18.11
N SER A 57 -39.82 26.77 17.53
CA SER A 57 -38.36 26.68 17.65
C SER A 57 -37.60 27.83 16.98
N LEU A 58 -38.26 28.64 16.13
CA LEU A 58 -37.67 29.86 15.58
C LEU A 58 -37.66 31.02 16.58
N ILE A 59 -38.34 30.89 17.72
CA ILE A 59 -38.36 31.87 18.79
C ILE A 59 -37.21 31.57 19.73
N SER A 60 -36.27 32.52 19.86
CA SER A 60 -35.20 32.42 20.85
C SER A 60 -35.79 32.67 22.25
N LEU A 61 -35.48 31.79 23.21
CA LEU A 61 -35.95 31.95 24.59
C LEU A 61 -35.46 33.28 25.20
N ASP A 62 -34.28 33.75 24.81
CA ASP A 62 -33.70 35.03 25.29
C ASP A 62 -34.33 36.27 24.63
N ALA A 63 -35.02 36.09 23.50
CA ALA A 63 -35.80 37.15 22.89
C ALA A 63 -37.13 37.38 23.63
N ILE A 64 -37.64 36.36 24.34
CA ILE A 64 -38.90 36.44 25.10
C ILE A 64 -38.77 37.42 26.27
N ASP A 65 -37.59 37.49 26.89
CA ASP A 65 -37.35 38.31 28.09
C ASP A 65 -37.60 39.81 27.87
N ASP A 66 -37.40 40.27 26.64
CA ASP A 66 -37.54 41.68 26.26
C ASP A 66 -38.84 42.00 25.51
N LEU A 67 -39.76 41.04 25.41
CA LEU A 67 -41.06 41.29 24.81
C LEU A 67 -41.94 42.17 25.73
N PRO A 68 -42.75 43.07 25.13
CA PRO A 68 -43.89 43.64 25.84
C PRO A 68 -44.83 42.52 26.32
N ILE A 69 -45.42 42.69 27.51
CA ILE A 69 -46.28 41.68 28.16
C ILE A 69 -47.38 41.18 27.23
N ALA A 70 -47.98 42.07 26.42
CA ALA A 70 -49.01 41.68 25.45
C ALA A 70 -48.51 40.66 24.41
N HIS A 71 -47.27 40.81 23.93
CA HIS A 71 -46.66 39.88 22.98
C HIS A 71 -46.19 38.60 23.66
N ALA A 72 -45.64 38.68 24.89
CA ALA A 72 -45.28 37.50 25.67
C ALA A 72 -46.53 36.64 25.99
N ASN A 73 -47.64 37.27 26.35
CA ASN A 73 -48.92 36.60 26.60
C ASN A 73 -49.50 35.97 25.32
N ALA A 74 -49.36 36.64 24.17
CA ALA A 74 -49.77 36.07 22.89
C ALA A 74 -48.94 34.81 22.54
N VAL A 75 -47.62 34.86 22.76
CA VAL A 75 -46.71 33.72 22.57
C VAL A 75 -47.07 32.57 23.51
N ARG A 76 -47.23 32.87 24.81
CA ARG A 76 -47.67 31.92 25.83
C ARG A 76 -48.99 31.26 25.43
N SER A 77 -50.01 32.06 25.13
CA SER A 77 -51.33 31.57 24.75
C SER A 77 -51.29 30.66 23.53
N GLN A 78 -50.48 31.01 22.52
CA GLN A 78 -50.35 30.18 21.32
C GLN A 78 -49.60 28.88 21.60
N ALA A 79 -48.53 28.93 22.41
CA ALA A 79 -47.78 27.74 22.82
C ALA A 79 -48.63 26.80 23.70
N ASP A 80 -49.39 27.35 24.64
CA ASP A 80 -50.32 26.58 25.47
C ASP A 80 -51.44 25.94 24.64
N SER A 81 -51.98 26.67 23.64
CA SER A 81 -53.01 26.15 22.74
C SER A 81 -52.50 24.98 21.89
N ILE A 82 -51.30 25.11 21.31
CA ILE A 82 -50.67 24.03 20.54
C ILE A 82 -50.43 22.80 21.43
N PHE A 83 -49.87 23.02 22.63
CA PHE A 83 -49.63 21.91 23.57
C PHE A 83 -50.95 21.25 24.01
N SER A 84 -52.03 22.02 24.19
CA SER A 84 -53.34 21.47 24.51
C SER A 84 -53.86 20.53 23.42
N TYR A 85 -53.60 20.80 22.14
CA TYR A 85 -53.97 19.86 21.07
C TYR A 85 -53.16 18.57 21.15
N PHE A 86 -51.86 18.67 21.46
CA PHE A 86 -51.00 17.49 21.65
C PHE A 86 -51.45 16.66 22.86
N ASP A 87 -51.76 17.32 23.97
CA ASP A 87 -52.24 16.68 25.20
C ASP A 87 -53.60 15.98 25.01
N GLN A 88 -54.52 16.57 24.22
CA GLN A 88 -55.79 15.91 23.85
C GLN A 88 -55.57 14.61 23.08
N ILE A 89 -54.56 14.57 22.19
CA ILE A 89 -54.20 13.36 21.44
C ILE A 89 -53.55 12.31 22.36
N LEU A 90 -52.66 12.75 23.26
CA LEU A 90 -52.02 11.85 24.24
C LEU A 90 -53.05 11.23 25.20
N LYS A 91 -54.11 11.96 25.55
CA LYS A 91 -55.19 11.51 26.46
C LYS A 91 -56.35 10.81 25.75
N PHE A 92 -56.33 10.69 24.43
CA PHE A 92 -57.40 10.05 23.67
C PHE A 92 -57.59 8.58 24.08
N THR A 93 -58.84 8.14 24.20
CA THR A 93 -59.22 6.75 24.51
C THR A 93 -60.28 6.23 23.54
N LEU A 94 -60.39 4.90 23.44
CA LEU A 94 -61.37 4.24 22.56
C LEU A 94 -62.78 4.13 23.19
N GLU A 95 -62.96 4.57 24.44
CA GLU A 95 -64.22 4.48 25.19
C GLU A 95 -65.23 5.60 24.84
N VAL A 96 -64.96 6.36 23.79
CA VAL A 96 -65.82 7.44 23.29
C VAL A 96 -66.85 6.87 22.32
N GLY A 97 -68.07 7.40 22.27
CA GLY A 97 -69.15 6.89 21.42
C GLY A 97 -68.87 6.91 19.90
N SER A 98 -67.86 7.64 19.42
CA SER A 98 -67.41 7.65 18.02
C SER A 98 -65.90 7.95 17.90
N PRO A 99 -65.02 6.97 18.21
CA PRO A 99 -63.57 7.20 18.36
C PRO A 99 -62.89 7.67 17.07
N LYS A 100 -63.30 7.14 15.92
CA LYS A 100 -62.76 7.53 14.61
C LYS A 100 -63.04 9.00 14.28
N GLN A 101 -64.27 9.46 14.52
CA GLN A 101 -64.65 10.84 14.28
C GLN A 101 -63.89 11.81 15.20
N ALA A 102 -63.76 11.45 16.50
CA ALA A 102 -62.99 12.23 17.46
C ALA A 102 -61.50 12.32 17.07
N ARG A 103 -60.91 11.20 16.65
CA ARG A 103 -59.54 11.14 16.11
C ARG A 103 -59.37 12.09 14.93
N ASP A 104 -60.25 11.99 13.93
CA ASP A 104 -60.15 12.79 12.71
C ASP A 104 -60.32 14.29 12.99
N GLN A 105 -61.14 14.65 13.98
CA GLN A 105 -61.28 16.03 14.45
C GLN A 105 -59.98 16.56 15.07
N PHE A 106 -59.30 15.79 15.93
CA PHE A 106 -58.02 16.20 16.50
C PHE A 106 -56.94 16.36 15.43
N VAL A 107 -56.90 15.46 14.44
CA VAL A 107 -55.96 15.58 13.31
C VAL A 107 -56.22 16.85 12.52
N ALA A 108 -57.49 17.19 12.27
CA ALA A 108 -57.86 18.42 11.58
C ALA A 108 -57.46 19.67 12.39
N GLN A 109 -57.66 19.67 13.72
CA GLN A 109 -57.29 20.78 14.60
C GLN A 109 -55.78 21.07 14.57
N VAL A 110 -54.93 20.04 14.64
CA VAL A 110 -53.48 20.24 14.56
C VAL A 110 -53.06 20.76 13.19
N ARG A 111 -53.72 20.31 12.11
CA ARG A 111 -53.43 20.78 10.75
C ARG A 111 -53.77 22.26 10.55
N THR A 112 -54.92 22.71 11.06
CA THR A 112 -55.35 24.11 10.92
C THR A 112 -54.68 25.07 11.89
N ALA A 113 -54.13 24.56 13.01
CA ALA A 113 -53.45 25.38 14.01
C ALA A 113 -52.21 26.11 13.46
N TYR A 114 -51.59 25.61 12.38
CA TYR A 114 -50.38 26.22 11.82
C TYR A 114 -50.59 27.64 11.32
N ASP A 115 -51.67 27.91 10.58
CA ASP A 115 -51.91 29.23 9.99
C ASP A 115 -52.19 30.30 11.05
N HIS A 116 -52.90 29.89 12.12
CA HIS A 116 -53.14 30.73 13.28
C HIS A 116 -51.84 31.01 14.05
N ALA A 117 -51.06 29.96 14.31
CA ALA A 117 -49.78 30.08 14.99
C ALA A 117 -48.79 30.97 14.22
N TRP A 118 -48.72 30.82 12.90
CA TRP A 118 -47.89 31.64 12.03
C TRP A 118 -48.23 33.12 12.16
N THR A 119 -49.51 33.46 12.02
CA THR A 119 -49.98 34.86 12.07
C THR A 119 -49.67 35.51 13.42
N ALA A 120 -49.85 34.78 14.52
CA ALA A 120 -49.60 35.29 15.87
C ALA A 120 -48.11 35.39 16.23
N LEU A 121 -47.30 34.41 15.81
CA LEU A 121 -45.90 34.30 16.23
C LEU A 121 -44.91 35.02 15.31
N ASN A 122 -45.28 35.27 14.04
CA ASN A 122 -44.38 35.86 13.05
C ASN A 122 -43.71 37.18 13.49
N PRO A 123 -44.41 38.15 14.14
CA PRO A 123 -43.76 39.37 14.64
C PRO A 123 -42.66 39.09 15.68
N VAL A 124 -42.87 38.09 16.54
CA VAL A 124 -41.91 37.70 17.59
C VAL A 124 -40.75 36.91 16.99
N ILE A 125 -41.02 36.06 15.99
CA ILE A 125 -39.98 35.35 15.23
C ILE A 125 -39.08 36.35 14.51
N ALA A 126 -39.65 37.34 13.82
CA ALA A 126 -38.89 38.38 13.15
C ALA A 126 -38.03 39.19 14.13
N TYR A 127 -38.55 39.51 15.33
CA TYR A 127 -37.79 40.14 16.39
C TYR A 127 -36.66 39.23 16.92
N SER A 128 -36.95 37.95 17.17
CA SER A 128 -35.98 36.95 17.65
C SER A 128 -34.82 36.76 16.68
N LEU A 129 -35.11 36.66 15.39
CA LEU A 129 -34.12 36.50 14.32
C LEU A 129 -33.26 37.76 14.12
N ARG A 130 -33.85 38.95 14.35
CA ARG A 130 -33.12 40.23 14.34
C ARG A 130 -32.29 40.43 15.62
N ARG A 131 -32.70 39.86 16.74
CA ARG A 131 -31.90 39.88 17.97
C ARG A 131 -30.71 38.94 17.88
N SER A 132 -30.83 37.86 17.11
CA SER A 132 -29.73 36.95 16.77
C SER A 132 -28.79 37.47 15.66
N SER A 133 -28.71 38.78 15.40
CA SER A 133 -27.83 39.43 14.39
C SER A 133 -26.32 39.30 14.65
N ASP A 134 -25.88 38.15 15.15
CA ASP A 134 -24.48 37.69 15.23
C ASP A 134 -23.99 37.07 13.89
N PHE A 135 -24.81 37.11 12.83
CA PHE A 135 -24.50 36.61 11.49
C PHE A 135 -23.26 37.28 10.87
N ASP A 136 -23.08 38.58 11.07
CA ASP A 136 -21.90 39.31 10.57
C ASP A 136 -20.60 38.82 11.23
N ARG A 137 -20.67 38.39 12.50
CA ARG A 137 -19.52 37.84 13.22
C ARG A 137 -19.19 36.44 12.72
N LEU A 138 -20.20 35.60 12.54
CA LEU A 138 -20.05 34.24 12.01
C LEU A 138 -19.51 34.23 10.57
N GLU A 139 -19.96 35.13 9.70
CA GLU A 139 -19.45 35.22 8.32
C GLU A 139 -17.96 35.61 8.29
N ARG A 140 -17.54 36.54 9.15
CA ARG A 140 -16.12 36.92 9.27
C ARG A 140 -15.26 35.75 9.77
N GLU A 141 -15.71 35.03 10.79
CA GLU A 141 -15.00 33.86 11.33
C GLU A 141 -14.93 32.71 10.30
N ALA A 142 -16.00 32.46 9.54
CA ALA A 142 -16.02 31.46 8.48
C ALA A 142 -15.06 31.81 7.33
N ARG A 143 -15.03 33.07 6.87
CA ARG A 143 -14.11 33.54 5.84
C ARG A 143 -12.64 33.43 6.29
N ALA A 144 -12.34 33.79 7.54
CA ALA A 144 -11.00 33.65 8.12
C ALA A 144 -10.57 32.17 8.20
N THR A 145 -11.49 31.28 8.62
CA THR A 145 -11.22 29.84 8.69
C THR A 145 -10.96 29.25 7.31
N ILE A 146 -11.78 29.58 6.30
CA ILE A 146 -11.59 29.13 4.91
C ILE A 146 -10.25 29.61 4.36
N GLN A 147 -9.85 30.85 4.64
CA GLN A 147 -8.55 31.34 4.20
C GLN A 147 -7.41 30.57 4.88
N SER A 148 -7.48 30.35 6.19
CA SER A 148 -6.48 29.55 6.91
C SER A 148 -6.39 28.10 6.41
N MET A 149 -7.51 27.53 5.96
CA MET A 149 -7.54 26.19 5.35
C MET A 149 -6.89 26.22 3.97
N LYS A 150 -7.16 27.22 3.14
CA LYS A 150 -6.51 27.38 1.83
C LYS A 150 -4.99 27.53 1.97
N ASP A 151 -4.54 28.33 2.94
CA ASP A 151 -3.12 28.56 3.19
C ASP A 151 -2.44 27.26 3.66
N ARG A 152 -3.09 26.50 4.56
CA ARG A 152 -2.60 25.18 5.00
C ARG A 152 -2.58 24.14 3.88
N VAL A 153 -3.55 24.15 2.97
CA VAL A 153 -3.56 23.26 1.81
C VAL A 153 -2.41 23.61 0.87
N ALA A 154 -2.16 24.88 0.59
CA ALA A 154 -1.02 25.30 -0.24
C ALA A 154 0.34 24.94 0.39
N GLU A 155 0.47 25.09 1.71
CA GLU A 155 1.65 24.66 2.46
C GLU A 155 1.85 23.13 2.40
N LEU A 156 0.77 22.35 2.59
CA LEU A 156 0.78 20.90 2.44
C LEU A 156 1.15 20.46 1.03
N GLU A 157 0.62 21.12 -0.01
CA GLU A 157 0.97 20.82 -1.40
C GLU A 157 2.45 21.07 -1.66
N ALA A 158 2.99 22.19 -1.16
CA ALA A 158 4.42 22.50 -1.28
C ALA A 158 5.30 21.50 -0.52
N GLU A 159 4.89 21.10 0.69
CA GLU A 159 5.61 20.12 1.49
C GLU A 159 5.56 18.72 0.86
N MET A 160 4.42 18.32 0.31
CA MET A 160 4.26 17.05 -0.42
C MET A 160 5.09 17.04 -1.70
N ALA A 161 5.14 18.14 -2.45
CA ALA A 161 5.99 18.27 -3.62
C ALA A 161 7.48 18.12 -3.26
N LYS A 162 7.90 18.76 -2.16
CA LYS A 162 9.27 18.63 -1.64
C LYS A 162 9.58 17.20 -1.19
N ARG A 163 8.71 16.59 -0.38
CA ARG A 163 8.88 15.20 0.10
C ARG A 163 8.93 14.20 -1.06
N LYS A 164 8.16 14.43 -2.12
CA LYS A 164 8.22 13.62 -3.34
C LYS A 164 9.58 13.75 -4.02
N ALA A 165 10.09 14.98 -4.18
CA ALA A 165 11.41 15.21 -4.76
C ALA A 165 12.53 14.57 -3.94
N ASP A 166 12.49 14.72 -2.61
CA ASP A 166 13.46 14.12 -1.68
C ASP A 166 13.40 12.58 -1.73
N ALA A 167 12.20 12.00 -1.86
CA ALA A 167 12.01 10.55 -2.00
C ALA A 167 12.53 10.03 -3.35
N ASP A 168 12.26 10.74 -4.45
CA ASP A 168 12.77 10.40 -5.78
C ASP A 168 14.31 10.45 -5.81
N GLU A 169 14.92 11.45 -5.16
CA GLU A 169 16.37 11.56 -5.00
C GLU A 169 16.94 10.42 -4.14
N THR A 170 16.32 10.13 -3.00
CA THR A 170 16.73 9.03 -2.12
C THR A 170 16.66 7.68 -2.84
N LEU A 171 15.57 7.42 -3.57
CA LEU A 171 15.44 6.19 -4.37
C LEU A 171 16.49 6.10 -5.47
N LYS A 172 16.86 7.22 -6.09
CA LYS A 172 17.92 7.29 -7.10
C LYS A 172 19.28 6.93 -6.50
N GLU A 173 19.63 7.48 -5.34
CA GLU A 173 20.88 7.14 -4.65
C GLU A 173 20.89 5.69 -4.16
N ILE A 174 19.78 5.17 -3.62
CA ILE A 174 19.68 3.74 -3.24
C ILE A 174 19.90 2.83 -4.46
N ARG A 175 19.27 3.13 -5.60
CA ARG A 175 19.47 2.36 -6.85
C ARG A 175 20.91 2.42 -7.34
N LYS A 176 21.54 3.59 -7.23
CA LYS A 176 22.94 3.80 -7.60
C LYS A 176 23.89 3.03 -6.69
N VAL A 177 23.73 3.12 -5.37
CA VAL A 177 24.52 2.36 -4.38
C VAL A 177 24.30 0.86 -4.54
N ALA A 178 23.07 0.39 -4.72
CA ALA A 178 22.77 -1.03 -4.95
C ALA A 178 23.40 -1.54 -6.26
N GLY A 179 23.36 -0.73 -7.33
CA GLY A 179 24.01 -1.03 -8.60
C GLY A 179 25.54 -1.01 -8.51
N GLU A 180 26.13 -0.07 -7.78
CA GLU A 180 27.58 0.09 -7.66
C GLU A 180 28.20 -0.91 -6.69
N HIS A 181 27.63 -1.13 -5.51
CA HIS A 181 28.16 -2.06 -4.51
C HIS A 181 27.87 -3.53 -4.83
N GLY A 182 26.68 -3.85 -5.35
CA GLY A 182 26.34 -5.23 -5.70
C GLY A 182 27.19 -5.78 -6.85
N VAL A 183 27.36 -4.97 -7.90
CA VAL A 183 28.13 -5.35 -9.09
C VAL A 183 29.64 -5.35 -8.80
N SER A 184 30.14 -4.39 -8.02
CA SER A 184 31.56 -4.36 -7.64
C SER A 184 31.95 -5.52 -6.73
N GLN A 185 31.11 -5.90 -5.76
CA GLN A 185 31.40 -7.02 -4.87
C GLN A 185 31.45 -8.36 -5.63
N GLN A 186 30.51 -8.60 -6.54
CA GLN A 186 30.53 -9.80 -7.40
C GLN A 186 31.73 -9.81 -8.35
N ALA A 187 32.11 -8.65 -8.90
CA ALA A 187 33.31 -8.55 -9.73
C ALA A 187 34.58 -8.90 -8.95
N ILE A 188 34.68 -8.49 -7.67
CA ILE A 188 35.79 -8.87 -6.78
C ILE A 188 35.81 -10.39 -6.56
N TYR A 189 34.67 -11.01 -6.27
CA TYR A 189 34.60 -12.47 -6.09
C TYR A 189 35.08 -13.23 -7.34
N PHE A 190 34.62 -12.85 -8.52
CA PHE A 190 35.07 -13.46 -9.77
C PHE A 190 36.55 -13.20 -10.06
N LYS A 191 37.09 -12.04 -9.68
CA LYS A 191 38.52 -11.75 -9.76
C LYS A 191 39.33 -12.71 -8.88
N ASP A 192 38.93 -12.84 -7.62
CA ASP A 192 39.64 -13.69 -6.65
C ASP A 192 39.61 -15.17 -7.08
N GLU A 193 38.46 -15.65 -7.57
CA GLU A 193 38.33 -17.01 -8.11
C GLU A 193 39.17 -17.20 -9.39
N ALA A 194 39.23 -16.19 -10.26
CA ALA A 194 40.08 -16.22 -11.45
C ALA A 194 41.57 -16.34 -11.07
N GLU A 195 42.03 -15.55 -10.09
CA GLU A 195 43.41 -15.60 -9.59
C GLU A 195 43.72 -16.93 -8.89
N ALA A 196 42.78 -17.48 -8.12
CA ALA A 196 42.94 -18.77 -7.46
C ALA A 196 43.10 -19.90 -8.49
N HIS A 197 42.22 -19.95 -9.50
CA HIS A 197 42.34 -20.93 -10.57
C HIS A 197 43.59 -20.71 -11.44
N ASP A 198 44.05 -19.47 -11.64
CA ASP A 198 45.28 -19.21 -12.37
C ASP A 198 46.52 -19.75 -11.62
N LYS A 199 46.58 -19.55 -10.30
CA LYS A 199 47.63 -20.14 -9.44
C LYS A 199 47.59 -21.67 -9.48
N LEU A 200 46.41 -22.27 -9.41
CA LEU A 200 46.26 -23.73 -9.54
C LEU A 200 46.68 -24.22 -10.92
N ALA A 201 46.34 -23.51 -11.99
CA ALA A 201 46.77 -23.83 -13.33
C ALA A 201 48.31 -23.83 -13.43
N THR A 202 48.99 -22.77 -12.98
CA THR A 202 50.47 -22.74 -13.00
C THR A 202 51.09 -23.89 -12.20
N THR A 203 50.48 -24.28 -11.08
CA THR A 203 50.91 -25.44 -10.28
C THR A 203 50.79 -26.74 -11.09
N TRP A 204 49.66 -26.96 -11.77
CA TRP A 204 49.46 -28.13 -12.64
C TRP A 204 50.33 -28.12 -13.88
N LEU A 205 50.65 -26.95 -14.44
CA LEU A 205 51.62 -26.80 -15.52
C LEU A 205 52.99 -27.29 -15.08
N ASN A 206 53.46 -26.81 -13.92
CA ASN A 206 54.75 -27.22 -13.37
C ASN A 206 54.79 -28.73 -13.07
N ARG A 207 53.70 -29.32 -12.58
CA ARG A 207 53.56 -30.78 -12.40
C ARG A 207 53.62 -31.53 -13.73
N THR A 208 52.96 -31.01 -14.77
CA THR A 208 52.99 -31.60 -16.12
C THR A 208 54.41 -31.58 -16.70
N VAL A 209 55.13 -30.46 -16.56
CA VAL A 209 56.53 -30.33 -16.97
C VAL A 209 57.41 -31.31 -16.19
N GLY A 210 57.26 -31.39 -14.87
CA GLY A 210 57.99 -32.34 -14.03
C GLY A 210 57.75 -33.80 -14.42
N LEU A 211 56.48 -34.20 -14.61
CA LEU A 211 56.13 -35.55 -15.07
C LEU A 211 56.69 -35.86 -16.46
N THR A 212 56.75 -34.86 -17.34
CA THR A 212 57.37 -35.02 -18.67
C THR A 212 58.87 -35.31 -18.53
N ILE A 213 59.58 -34.57 -17.66
CA ILE A 213 61.01 -34.80 -17.38
C ILE A 213 61.22 -36.19 -16.76
N VAL A 214 60.36 -36.59 -15.81
CA VAL A 214 60.41 -37.93 -15.18
C VAL A 214 60.18 -39.03 -16.21
N LEU A 215 59.19 -38.88 -17.10
CA LEU A 215 58.90 -39.85 -18.15
C LEU A 215 60.07 -40.00 -19.12
N LEU A 216 60.67 -38.87 -19.54
CA LEU A 216 61.85 -38.85 -20.39
C LEU A 216 63.04 -39.53 -19.69
N GLY A 217 63.31 -39.16 -18.44
CA GLY A 217 64.38 -39.74 -17.63
C GLY A 217 64.19 -41.24 -17.41
N TYR A 218 62.95 -41.69 -17.17
CA TYR A 218 62.59 -43.09 -17.07
C TYR A 218 62.83 -43.85 -18.39
N ALA A 219 62.42 -43.28 -19.52
CA ALA A 219 62.63 -43.88 -20.83
C ALA A 219 64.14 -44.03 -21.15
N VAL A 220 64.94 -42.99 -20.89
CA VAL A 220 66.40 -43.00 -21.05
C VAL A 220 67.04 -44.00 -20.10
N SER A 221 66.69 -43.99 -18.81
CA SER A 221 67.26 -44.92 -17.82
C SER A 221 66.94 -46.37 -18.20
N THR A 222 65.70 -46.64 -18.57
CA THR A 222 65.19 -47.96 -18.97
C THR A 222 65.92 -48.53 -20.19
N PHE A 223 66.37 -47.67 -21.09
CA PHE A 223 67.18 -48.04 -22.25
C PHE A 223 68.55 -48.58 -21.83
N PHE A 224 69.19 -48.01 -20.81
CA PHE A 224 70.52 -48.41 -20.34
C PHE A 224 70.54 -49.55 -19.32
N ILE A 225 69.39 -49.93 -18.72
CA ILE A 225 69.30 -50.98 -17.67
C ILE A 225 69.93 -52.31 -18.11
N HIS A 226 69.85 -52.68 -19.39
CA HIS A 226 70.41 -53.95 -19.88
C HIS A 226 71.95 -54.03 -19.80
N LYS A 227 72.65 -52.91 -19.53
CA LYS A 227 74.11 -52.87 -19.37
C LYS A 227 74.57 -53.23 -17.95
N ILE A 228 73.66 -53.31 -16.98
CA ILE A 228 73.99 -53.62 -15.58
C ILE A 228 73.92 -55.13 -15.36
N PRO A 229 75.06 -55.81 -15.06
CA PRO A 229 75.13 -57.28 -15.07
C PRO A 229 74.18 -57.99 -14.10
N TRP A 230 73.83 -57.38 -12.97
CA TRP A 230 72.92 -58.00 -11.98
C TRP A 230 71.43 -57.89 -12.36
N LEU A 231 71.06 -56.98 -13.27
CA LEU A 231 69.67 -56.66 -13.69
C LEU A 231 69.34 -57.26 -15.06
N ALA A 232 70.32 -57.89 -15.72
CA ALA A 232 70.15 -58.52 -17.02
C ALA A 232 69.36 -59.83 -16.85
N PRO A 233 68.21 -59.98 -17.53
CA PRO A 233 67.42 -61.20 -17.43
C PRO A 233 68.20 -62.38 -18.00
N GLN A 234 68.22 -63.50 -17.28
CA GLN A 234 68.93 -64.72 -17.70
C GLN A 234 68.04 -65.69 -18.48
N GLY A 235 66.72 -65.43 -18.52
CA GLY A 235 65.74 -66.25 -19.24
C GLY A 235 64.56 -65.48 -19.83
N VAL A 236 63.73 -66.20 -20.60
CA VAL A 236 62.55 -65.65 -21.30
C VAL A 236 61.49 -65.12 -20.32
N TYR A 237 61.26 -65.84 -19.22
CA TYR A 237 60.30 -65.43 -18.19
C TYR A 237 60.69 -64.11 -17.52
N GLU A 238 61.93 -63.99 -17.06
CA GLU A 238 62.45 -62.75 -16.45
C GLU A 238 62.43 -61.57 -17.43
N THR A 239 62.72 -61.82 -18.71
CA THR A 239 62.63 -60.81 -19.77
C THR A 239 61.18 -60.33 -19.95
N ALA A 240 60.22 -61.26 -19.99
CA ALA A 240 58.80 -60.93 -20.11
C ALA A 240 58.30 -60.15 -18.88
N GLN A 241 58.64 -60.58 -17.66
CA GLN A 241 58.28 -59.89 -16.43
C GLN A 241 58.86 -58.45 -16.39
N LEU A 242 60.12 -58.28 -16.80
CA LEU A 242 60.79 -56.98 -16.85
C LEU A 242 60.22 -56.07 -17.94
N ALA A 243 59.76 -56.62 -19.07
CA ALA A 243 59.05 -55.85 -20.09
C ALA A 243 57.67 -55.39 -19.61
N VAL A 244 56.90 -56.28 -18.96
CA VAL A 244 55.57 -55.97 -18.42
C VAL A 244 55.65 -54.92 -17.31
N SER A 245 56.61 -55.05 -16.38
CA SER A 245 56.78 -54.05 -15.32
C SER A 245 57.17 -52.69 -15.90
N LYS A 246 58.04 -52.67 -16.92
CA LYS A 246 58.42 -51.42 -17.60
C LYS A 246 57.24 -50.74 -18.29
N ALA A 247 56.41 -51.52 -18.97
CA ALA A 247 55.20 -51.03 -19.62
C ALA A 247 54.20 -50.50 -18.59
N LEU A 248 54.01 -51.19 -17.46
CA LEU A 248 53.11 -50.75 -16.39
C LEU A 248 53.56 -49.41 -15.79
N VAL A 249 54.85 -49.25 -15.48
CA VAL A 249 55.40 -47.98 -14.97
C VAL A 249 55.28 -46.87 -16.02
N PHE A 250 55.53 -47.16 -17.30
CA PHE A 250 55.36 -46.17 -18.37
C PHE A 250 53.91 -45.71 -18.49
N VAL A 251 52.95 -46.65 -18.54
CA VAL A 251 51.52 -46.36 -18.68
C VAL A 251 51.00 -45.56 -17.48
N THR A 252 51.44 -45.89 -16.26
CA THR A 252 51.02 -45.15 -15.06
C THR A 252 51.54 -43.71 -15.06
N ILE A 253 52.81 -43.48 -15.39
CA ILE A 253 53.37 -42.10 -15.50
C ILE A 253 52.70 -41.34 -16.65
N ALA A 254 52.49 -41.98 -17.80
CA ALA A 254 51.79 -41.37 -18.94
C ALA A 254 50.34 -40.98 -18.57
N PHE A 255 49.63 -41.83 -17.84
CA PHE A 255 48.29 -41.52 -17.34
C PHE A 255 48.29 -40.32 -16.37
N LEU A 256 49.23 -40.27 -15.43
CA LEU A 256 49.38 -39.13 -14.52
C LEU A 256 49.70 -37.83 -15.27
N LEU A 257 50.50 -37.90 -16.33
CA LEU A 257 50.81 -36.76 -17.19
C LEU A 257 49.55 -36.25 -17.90
N VAL A 258 48.73 -37.15 -18.45
CA VAL A 258 47.45 -36.79 -19.07
C VAL A 258 46.51 -36.14 -18.04
N LEU A 259 46.42 -36.70 -16.83
CA LEU A 259 45.59 -36.15 -15.76
C LEU A 259 46.05 -34.73 -15.36
N ALA A 260 47.36 -34.54 -15.21
CA ALA A 260 47.94 -33.24 -14.89
C ALA A 260 47.68 -32.19 -15.98
N ALA A 261 47.82 -32.58 -17.26
CA ALA A 261 47.52 -31.72 -18.40
C ALA A 261 46.03 -31.36 -18.47
N ARG A 262 45.12 -32.31 -18.20
CA ARG A 262 43.67 -32.05 -18.14
C ARG A 262 43.30 -31.08 -17.01
N ASN A 263 43.91 -31.23 -15.84
CA ASN A 263 43.69 -30.31 -14.71
C ASN A 263 44.20 -28.90 -15.02
N TYR A 264 45.35 -28.78 -15.70
CA TYR A 264 45.84 -27.49 -16.19
C TYR A 264 44.82 -26.81 -17.11
N THR A 265 44.30 -27.54 -18.11
CA THR A 265 43.32 -26.98 -19.05
C THR A 265 42.02 -26.57 -18.37
N ALA A 266 41.52 -27.36 -17.41
CA ALA A 266 40.29 -27.06 -16.67
C ALA A 266 40.44 -25.81 -15.80
N HIS A 267 41.54 -25.69 -15.04
CA HIS A 267 41.78 -24.49 -14.24
C HIS A 267 42.01 -23.24 -15.11
N ARG A 268 42.69 -23.36 -16.26
CA ARG A 268 42.82 -22.24 -17.20
C ARG A 268 41.50 -21.82 -17.82
N HIS A 269 40.62 -22.77 -18.16
CA HIS A 269 39.27 -22.46 -18.61
C HIS A 269 38.52 -21.63 -17.56
N ASN A 270 38.46 -22.12 -16.32
CA ASN A 270 37.75 -21.43 -15.24
C ASN A 270 38.35 -20.05 -14.93
N ALA A 271 39.68 -19.92 -14.95
CA ALA A 271 40.36 -18.64 -14.76
C ALA A 271 39.93 -17.61 -15.83
N VAL A 272 39.86 -18.03 -17.11
CA VAL A 272 39.44 -17.15 -18.21
C VAL A 272 37.97 -16.79 -18.11
N VAL A 273 37.08 -17.76 -17.81
CA VAL A 273 35.64 -17.52 -17.66
C VAL A 273 35.36 -16.55 -16.51
N ASN A 274 36.00 -16.74 -15.36
CA ASN A 274 35.82 -15.84 -14.21
C ASN A 274 36.39 -14.45 -14.48
N LYS A 275 37.53 -14.34 -15.19
CA LYS A 275 38.07 -13.04 -15.61
C LYS A 275 37.13 -12.32 -16.61
N HIS A 276 36.50 -13.05 -17.52
CA HIS A 276 35.47 -12.49 -18.40
C HIS A 276 34.27 -11.97 -17.61
N ARG A 277 33.74 -12.77 -16.68
CA ARG A 277 32.64 -12.36 -15.77
C ARG A 277 32.97 -11.11 -14.98
N GLN A 278 34.17 -11.03 -14.42
CA GLN A 278 34.67 -9.83 -13.75
C GLN A 278 34.62 -8.61 -14.69
N ASN A 279 35.22 -8.71 -15.88
CA ASN A 279 35.27 -7.61 -16.83
C ASN A 279 33.87 -7.18 -17.31
N GLY A 280 32.99 -8.16 -17.52
CA GLY A 280 31.60 -7.96 -17.90
C GLY A 280 30.83 -7.21 -16.80
N LEU A 281 30.97 -7.59 -15.53
CA LEU A 281 30.34 -6.91 -14.41
C LEU A 281 30.87 -5.48 -14.23
N VAL A 282 32.19 -5.25 -14.34
CA VAL A 282 32.75 -3.90 -14.30
C VAL A 282 32.16 -3.01 -15.40
N THR A 283 31.97 -3.56 -16.59
CA THR A 283 31.39 -2.83 -17.74
C THR A 283 29.87 -2.68 -17.61
N TYR A 284 29.18 -3.63 -16.97
CA TYR A 284 27.74 -3.59 -16.71
C TYR A 284 27.34 -2.34 -15.92
N GLY A 285 28.14 -1.95 -14.93
CA GLY A 285 27.90 -0.71 -14.18
C GLY A 285 27.87 0.54 -15.07
N ALA A 286 28.72 0.60 -16.11
CA ALA A 286 28.70 1.69 -17.08
C ALA A 286 27.49 1.61 -18.03
N LEU A 287 27.11 0.39 -18.45
CA LEU A 287 25.96 0.15 -19.32
C LEU A 287 24.63 0.49 -18.63
N VAL A 288 24.43 0.12 -17.37
CA VAL A 288 23.22 0.46 -16.58
C VAL A 288 23.07 1.98 -16.45
N LYS A 289 24.18 2.68 -16.17
CA LYS A 289 24.19 4.15 -16.07
C LYS A 289 23.82 4.83 -17.39
N ALA A 290 24.23 4.26 -18.53
CA ALA A 290 23.87 4.78 -19.85
C ALA A 290 22.44 4.40 -20.28
N ALA A 291 21.99 3.19 -19.93
CA ALA A 291 20.69 2.62 -20.33
C ALA A 291 19.50 3.24 -19.61
N SER A 292 19.69 3.73 -18.38
CA SER A 292 18.65 4.41 -17.58
C SER A 292 18.09 5.71 -18.20
N ALA A 293 18.59 6.13 -19.37
CA ALA A 293 18.13 7.29 -20.12
C ALA A 293 17.29 6.98 -21.38
N GLY A 294 16.93 5.71 -21.69
CA GLY A 294 16.24 5.38 -22.94
C GLY A 294 15.27 4.18 -22.91
N ALA A 295 14.39 4.09 -23.91
CA ALA A 295 13.33 3.08 -24.04
C ALA A 295 13.83 1.63 -24.23
N ASN A 296 15.13 1.41 -24.43
CA ASN A 296 15.73 0.10 -24.70
C ASN A 296 16.53 -0.46 -23.52
N SER A 297 16.35 0.10 -22.31
CA SER A 297 17.09 -0.32 -21.11
C SER A 297 17.02 -1.83 -20.87
N ASP A 298 15.83 -2.40 -20.90
CA ASP A 298 15.61 -3.82 -20.58
C ASP A 298 16.30 -4.76 -21.58
N ILE A 299 16.37 -4.38 -22.85
CA ILE A 299 17.07 -5.15 -23.89
C ILE A 299 18.59 -5.13 -23.64
N ILE A 300 19.13 -3.95 -23.32
CA ILE A 300 20.56 -3.78 -23.03
C ILE A 300 20.95 -4.57 -21.77
N LEU A 301 20.14 -4.50 -20.71
CA LEU A 301 20.38 -5.24 -19.48
C LEU A 301 20.31 -6.75 -19.70
N THR A 302 19.32 -7.23 -20.46
CA THR A 302 19.18 -8.65 -20.81
C THR A 302 20.39 -9.14 -21.62
N LYS A 303 20.80 -8.40 -22.66
CA LYS A 303 21.97 -8.76 -23.48
C LYS A 303 23.28 -8.71 -22.69
N ALA A 304 23.41 -7.78 -21.76
CA ALA A 304 24.57 -7.72 -20.88
C ALA A 304 24.60 -8.89 -19.88
N ALA A 305 23.45 -9.27 -19.32
CA ALA A 305 23.35 -10.44 -18.44
C ALA A 305 23.69 -11.74 -19.19
N GLU A 306 23.19 -11.91 -20.41
CA GLU A 306 23.58 -13.02 -21.30
C GLU A 306 25.11 -13.03 -21.49
N CYS A 307 25.71 -11.91 -21.87
CA CYS A 307 27.16 -11.83 -22.09
C CYS A 307 28.00 -12.18 -20.84
N ILE A 308 27.53 -11.83 -19.64
CA ILE A 308 28.24 -12.08 -18.37
C ILE A 308 28.10 -13.56 -17.96
N PHE A 309 26.90 -14.12 -18.04
CA PHE A 309 26.61 -15.42 -17.40
C PHE A 309 26.58 -16.61 -18.36
N ASP A 310 26.47 -16.39 -19.66
CA ASP A 310 26.42 -17.47 -20.66
C ASP A 310 27.71 -18.30 -20.69
N SER A 311 27.58 -19.59 -21.04
CA SER A 311 28.70 -20.52 -21.07
C SER A 311 29.63 -20.21 -22.24
N GLN A 312 30.75 -19.55 -21.95
CA GLN A 312 31.74 -19.21 -22.98
C GLN A 312 32.67 -20.41 -23.26
N SER A 313 32.69 -20.88 -24.51
CA SER A 313 33.69 -21.85 -24.95
C SER A 313 35.06 -21.17 -25.06
N THR A 314 35.97 -21.49 -24.14
CA THR A 314 37.36 -21.02 -24.23
C THR A 314 38.19 -22.02 -25.02
N GLY A 315 39.30 -21.59 -25.64
CA GLY A 315 40.24 -22.51 -26.29
C GLY A 315 40.88 -23.59 -25.39
N PHE A 316 40.63 -23.55 -24.07
CA PHE A 316 41.03 -24.58 -23.11
C PHE A 316 39.95 -25.66 -22.87
N ALA A 317 38.70 -25.43 -23.29
CA ALA A 317 37.65 -26.42 -23.26
C ALA A 317 37.71 -27.23 -24.56
N LYS A 318 38.08 -28.51 -24.48
CA LYS A 318 38.15 -29.38 -25.65
C LYS A 318 36.81 -30.12 -25.80
N GLY A 319 35.98 -29.63 -26.73
CA GLY A 319 34.82 -30.33 -27.30
C GLY A 319 33.62 -30.51 -26.37
N ASP A 320 32.68 -29.57 -26.43
CA ASP A 320 31.30 -29.86 -26.83
C ASP A 320 30.78 -28.64 -27.59
N GLY A 321 31.13 -28.58 -28.87
CA GLY A 321 30.35 -27.84 -29.85
C GLY A 321 29.06 -28.59 -30.11
N VAL A 322 28.20 -28.67 -29.10
CA VAL A 322 26.76 -28.74 -29.31
C VAL A 322 26.30 -27.32 -29.05
N ASP A 323 25.62 -26.73 -30.03
CA ASP A 323 24.77 -25.56 -29.83
C ASP A 323 23.90 -25.82 -28.59
N SER A 324 24.37 -25.41 -27.43
CA SER A 324 23.52 -25.05 -26.31
C SER A 324 22.96 -23.70 -26.67
N GLY A 325 22.07 -23.68 -27.67
CA GLY A 325 21.08 -22.64 -27.80
C GLY A 325 20.47 -22.50 -26.42
N GLY A 326 20.72 -21.34 -25.81
CA GLY A 326 20.42 -21.09 -24.41
C GLY A 326 19.04 -21.64 -24.08
N MET A 327 18.97 -22.42 -23.00
CA MET A 327 17.70 -22.63 -22.32
C MET A 327 17.27 -21.25 -21.83
N SER A 328 16.49 -20.57 -22.68
CA SER A 328 15.80 -19.34 -22.39
C SER A 328 15.02 -19.54 -21.11
N MET A 329 15.39 -18.82 -20.04
CA MET A 329 14.62 -18.73 -18.80
C MET A 329 13.34 -17.87 -18.98
N ILE A 330 12.63 -18.04 -20.10
CA ILE A 330 11.29 -17.51 -20.32
C ILE A 330 10.37 -18.69 -20.57
N ASN A 331 10.04 -19.44 -19.51
CA ASN A 331 8.68 -19.99 -19.34
C ASN A 331 8.47 -20.50 -17.90
N VAL A 332 8.45 -19.59 -16.92
CA VAL A 332 7.81 -19.87 -15.62
C VAL A 332 6.76 -18.79 -15.41
N GLY A 333 5.66 -18.90 -16.16
CA GLY A 333 4.50 -18.03 -16.08
C GLY A 333 3.23 -18.82 -16.37
N VAL A 334 2.61 -19.32 -15.30
CA VAL A 334 1.18 -19.63 -15.09
C VAL A 334 0.40 -20.24 -16.28
N PRO A 335 -0.12 -21.48 -16.18
CA PRO A 335 -1.04 -22.00 -17.20
C PRO A 335 -2.33 -21.18 -17.19
N ALA A 336 -2.63 -20.53 -18.31
CA ALA A 336 -3.90 -19.87 -18.54
C ALA A 336 -5.04 -20.90 -18.47
N LEU A 337 -5.84 -20.82 -17.40
CA LEU A 337 -7.16 -21.42 -17.30
C LEU A 337 -8.03 -20.86 -18.44
N LYS A 338 -8.17 -21.62 -19.53
CA LYS A 338 -9.25 -21.41 -20.50
C LYS A 338 -10.57 -21.76 -19.82
N MET A 339 -11.29 -20.74 -19.34
CA MET A 339 -12.71 -20.85 -19.07
C MET A 339 -13.44 -21.00 -20.41
N THR A 340 -14.00 -22.17 -20.65
CA THR A 340 -15.03 -22.40 -21.66
C THR A 340 -16.33 -21.75 -21.18
N GLY A 341 -16.74 -20.65 -21.81
CA GLY A 341 -18.10 -20.10 -21.70
C GLY A 341 -19.05 -20.77 -22.71
N PRO A 342 -20.37 -20.80 -22.43
CA PRO A 342 -21.30 -21.70 -23.09
C PRO A 342 -21.77 -21.20 -24.46
N THR A 343 -22.14 -22.19 -25.26
CA THR A 343 -22.83 -22.14 -26.55
C THR A 343 -24.06 -21.21 -26.55
N SER A 344 -24.16 -20.39 -27.60
CA SER A 344 -25.42 -19.83 -28.10
C SER A 344 -25.75 -20.50 -29.42
#